data_AF-A0A453IT80-F1
#
_entry.id   AF-A0A453IT80-F1
#
_cell.length_a   1.000
_cell.length_b   1.000
_cell.length_c   1.000
_cell.angle_alpha   90.00
_cell.angle_beta   90.00
_cell.angle_gamma   90.00
#
_symmetry.space_group_name_H-M   'P 1'
#
loop_
_entity.id
_entity.type
_entity.pdbx_description
1 polymer ?
#
loop_
_entity_poly.entity_id
_entity_poly.type
_entity_poly.pdbx_seq_one_letter_code
_entity_poly.pdbx_strand_id
1 'polypeptide(L)'
;GRLILTNKALYFETSGIISYGPAFMVELSDTGMEQQVKPASTGPFGAPLFDKAIEFESLPEPLLLEFPEMTSSTRRDLWLTMIKEVIFLHRFISAYKIESPIHKWEVHSRIILGVIRLHAAREMLRMSPPPPSSFLIFSLYDDLPKGDFVLEQLANHLKETSTITPFSASYVFKSLSKSDPIALSAEMAKEHDGDSSTHEQPLTSLGNTIDKVRDEAREVTVANAPIEGMKEEGLTDSLLVLVGLVSPISKLGPVIQE
;
A
#
# COMPACT_ATOMS: atom_id res chain seq x y z
N GLY A 1 6.55 -22.37 6.54
CA GLY A 1 6.63 -22.20 5.07
C GLY A 1 7.37 -20.92 4.75
N ARG A 2 7.70 -20.73 3.48
CA ARG A 2 8.24 -19.48 2.93
C ARG A 2 7.18 -18.87 2.01
N LEU A 3 6.86 -17.60 2.26
CA LEU A 3 5.96 -16.82 1.42
C LEU A 3 6.81 -15.90 0.53
N ILE A 4 6.51 -15.86 -0.78
CA ILE A 4 7.25 -15.09 -1.78
C ILE A 4 6.24 -14.29 -2.58
N LEU A 5 6.33 -12.96 -2.51
CA LEU A 5 5.54 -12.07 -3.34
C LEU A 5 6.34 -11.64 -4.56
N THR A 6 5.72 -11.76 -5.73
CA THR A 6 6.25 -11.22 -7.00
C THR A 6 5.33 -10.11 -7.50
N ASN A 7 5.71 -9.46 -8.59
CA ASN A 7 4.89 -8.43 -9.23
C ASN A 7 3.62 -8.98 -9.90
N LYS A 8 3.37 -10.29 -9.88
CA LYS A 8 2.19 -10.93 -10.51
C LYS A 8 1.51 -11.98 -9.64
N ALA A 9 2.25 -12.65 -8.77
CA ALA A 9 1.76 -13.80 -8.04
C ALA A 9 2.37 -13.90 -6.65
N LEU A 10 1.64 -14.59 -5.77
CA LEU A 10 2.07 -14.98 -4.44
C LEU A 10 2.39 -16.48 -4.45
N TYR A 11 3.60 -16.85 -4.02
CA TYR A 11 4.03 -18.23 -3.91
C TYR A 11 4.20 -18.62 -2.45
N PHE A 12 3.76 -19.81 -2.09
CA PHE A 12 3.99 -20.38 -0.77
C PHE A 12 4.67 -21.74 -0.87
N GLU A 13 5.87 -21.85 -0.29
CA GLU A 13 6.64 -23.07 -0.22
C GLU A 13 6.52 -23.67 1.18
N THR A 14 6.07 -24.93 1.26
CA THR A 14 6.04 -25.66 2.53
C THR A 14 7.47 -25.96 3.00
N SER A 15 7.73 -25.75 4.29
CA SER A 15 9.05 -26.03 4.88
C SER A 15 9.15 -27.54 5.16
N GLY A 16 9.96 -28.26 4.38
CA GLY A 16 10.28 -29.66 4.63
C GLY A 16 11.53 -29.85 5.50
N ILE A 17 11.80 -31.10 5.89
CA ILE A 17 12.92 -31.47 6.77
C ILE A 17 14.28 -31.33 6.05
N ILE A 18 14.32 -31.48 4.73
CA ILE A 18 15.57 -31.51 3.91
C ILE A 18 15.54 -30.45 2.79
N SER A 19 14.37 -30.22 2.17
CA SER A 19 14.16 -29.22 1.13
C SER A 19 12.78 -28.58 1.26
N TYR A 20 12.58 -27.46 0.57
CA TYR A 20 11.24 -26.90 0.40
C TYR A 20 10.38 -27.83 -0.47
N GLY A 21 9.10 -27.97 -0.12
CA GLY A 21 8.12 -28.75 -0.88
C GLY A 21 7.61 -28.01 -2.12
N PRO A 22 6.66 -28.59 -2.88
CA PRO A 22 6.06 -27.93 -4.04
C PRO A 22 5.41 -26.60 -3.63
N ALA A 23 5.62 -25.56 -4.45
CA ALA A 23 5.10 -24.23 -4.19
C ALA A 23 3.64 -24.12 -4.65
N PHE A 24 2.79 -23.62 -3.76
CA PHE A 24 1.45 -23.16 -4.10
C PHE A 24 1.54 -21.76 -4.71
N MET A 25 0.74 -21.46 -5.74
CA MET A 25 0.77 -20.17 -6.45
C MET A 25 -0.63 -19.55 -6.52
N VAL A 26 -0.73 -18.27 -6.17
CA VAL A 26 -1.92 -17.43 -6.38
C VAL A 26 -1.57 -16.35 -7.39
N GLU A 27 -2.32 -16.24 -8.47
CA GLU A 27 -2.19 -15.14 -9.42
C GLU A 27 -2.90 -13.90 -8.87
N LEU A 28 -2.18 -12.77 -8.79
CA LEU A 28 -2.67 -11.49 -8.28
C LEU A 28 -3.02 -10.49 -9.39
N SER A 29 -2.83 -10.89 -10.65
CA SER A 29 -3.08 -10.04 -11.82
C SER A 29 -4.55 -9.95 -12.22
N ASP A 30 -5.40 -10.80 -11.66
CA ASP A 30 -6.83 -10.79 -11.94
C ASP A 30 -7.52 -9.62 -11.21
N THR A 31 -8.34 -8.87 -11.94
CA THR A 31 -8.96 -7.62 -11.46
C THR A 31 -10.02 -7.85 -10.38
N GLY A 32 -10.49 -9.08 -10.19
CA GLY A 32 -11.43 -9.44 -9.11
C GLY A 32 -10.79 -9.60 -7.73
N MET A 33 -9.46 -9.74 -7.63
CA MET A 33 -8.75 -10.24 -6.44
C MET A 33 -8.83 -9.34 -5.20
N GLU A 34 -9.11 -8.05 -5.35
CA GLU A 34 -9.10 -7.09 -4.24
C GLU A 34 -10.20 -7.36 -3.20
N GLN A 35 -11.41 -7.64 -3.66
CA GLN A 35 -12.57 -7.92 -2.79
C GLN A 35 -12.46 -9.30 -2.11
N GLN A 36 -11.46 -10.08 -2.52
CA GLN A 36 -11.29 -11.48 -2.19
C GLN A 36 -10.15 -11.69 -1.19
N VAL A 37 -9.30 -10.67 -0.94
CA VAL A 37 -8.20 -10.73 0.03
C VAL A 37 -8.57 -9.91 1.27
N LYS A 38 -8.86 -10.61 2.36
CA LYS A 38 -9.30 -9.99 3.62
C LYS A 38 -8.52 -10.52 4.82
N PRO A 39 -8.40 -9.74 5.90
CA PRO A 39 -7.93 -10.26 7.16
C PRO A 39 -8.95 -11.27 7.71
N ALA A 40 -8.46 -12.37 8.27
CA ALA A 40 -9.29 -13.41 8.87
C ALA A 40 -8.85 -13.72 10.31
N SER A 41 -9.84 -13.90 11.17
CA SER A 41 -9.69 -14.23 12.59
C SER A 41 -9.56 -15.75 12.77
N THR A 42 -8.39 -16.24 13.20
CA THR A 42 -8.16 -17.68 13.43
C THR A 42 -8.19 -18.08 14.90
N GLY A 43 -8.54 -17.14 15.78
CA GLY A 43 -8.66 -17.40 17.22
C GLY A 43 -9.89 -18.20 17.60
N PRO A 44 -9.87 -18.84 18.78
CA PRO A 44 -11.08 -19.37 19.38
C PRO A 44 -12.12 -18.23 19.49
N PHE A 45 -13.33 -18.49 19.01
CA PHE A 45 -14.46 -17.54 19.02
C PHE A 45 -14.30 -16.28 18.14
N GLY A 46 -13.36 -16.26 17.19
CA GLY A 46 -13.20 -15.12 16.28
C GLY A 46 -12.71 -13.83 16.95
N ALA A 47 -12.00 -13.95 18.08
CA ALA A 47 -11.51 -12.79 18.81
C ALA A 47 -10.40 -12.04 18.01
N PRO A 48 -10.47 -10.69 17.90
CA PRO A 48 -9.53 -9.87 17.12
C PRO A 48 -8.04 -10.01 17.51
N LEU A 49 -7.73 -10.40 18.76
CA LEU A 49 -6.36 -10.71 19.19
C LEU A 49 -5.64 -11.72 18.30
N PHE A 50 -6.43 -12.58 17.67
CA PHE A 50 -5.97 -13.71 16.89
C PHE A 50 -6.28 -13.51 15.40
N ASP A 51 -6.41 -12.27 14.95
CA ASP A 51 -6.47 -11.92 13.52
C ASP A 51 -5.08 -12.13 12.89
N LYS A 52 -4.74 -13.40 12.73
CA LYS A 52 -3.43 -13.88 12.34
C LYS A 52 -3.41 -14.38 10.92
N ALA A 53 -4.51 -14.27 10.17
CA ALA A 53 -4.56 -14.80 8.82
C ALA A 53 -4.97 -13.79 7.75
N ILE A 54 -4.55 -14.12 6.53
CA ILE A 54 -5.05 -13.52 5.30
C ILE A 54 -5.84 -14.61 4.58
N GLU A 55 -7.09 -14.33 4.28
CA GLU A 55 -7.99 -15.23 3.55
C GLU A 55 -8.12 -14.78 2.09
N PHE A 56 -8.10 -15.75 1.18
CA PHE A 56 -8.39 -15.57 -0.25
C PHE A 56 -9.69 -16.30 -0.59
N GLU A 57 -10.78 -15.56 -0.70
CA GLU A 57 -12.16 -16.10 -0.81
C GLU A 57 -12.49 -16.68 -2.20
N SER A 58 -11.86 -16.21 -3.28
CA SER A 58 -12.26 -16.56 -4.66
C SER A 58 -11.38 -17.62 -5.33
N LEU A 59 -10.49 -18.24 -4.57
CA LEU A 59 -9.79 -19.39 -5.07
C LEU A 59 -10.74 -20.60 -5.06
N PRO A 60 -10.62 -21.53 -6.03
CA PRO A 60 -11.43 -22.75 -6.04
C PRO A 60 -11.35 -23.53 -4.72
N GLU A 61 -10.21 -23.41 -4.04
CA GLU A 61 -10.01 -23.83 -2.66
C GLU A 61 -9.68 -22.58 -1.82
N PRO A 62 -10.46 -22.27 -0.77
CA PRO A 62 -10.20 -21.09 0.06
C PRO A 62 -8.82 -21.23 0.71
N LEU A 63 -7.95 -20.26 0.46
CA LEU A 63 -6.60 -20.24 1.02
C LEU A 63 -6.58 -19.36 2.25
N LEU A 64 -6.12 -19.95 3.35
CA LEU A 64 -5.87 -19.24 4.61
C LEU A 64 -4.36 -19.22 4.89
N LEU A 65 -3.76 -18.03 4.86
CA LEU A 65 -2.35 -17.83 5.20
C LEU A 65 -2.23 -17.35 6.64
N GLU A 66 -1.82 -18.24 7.53
CA GLU A 66 -1.59 -17.91 8.94
C GLU A 66 -0.18 -17.38 9.20
N PHE A 67 -0.12 -16.29 9.97
CA PHE A 67 1.07 -15.62 10.45
C PHE A 67 1.16 -15.84 11.96
N PRO A 68 1.95 -16.81 12.44
CA PRO A 68 2.10 -17.10 13.86
C PRO A 68 2.91 -15.99 14.53
N GLU A 69 2.23 -14.92 14.92
CA GLU A 69 2.74 -13.87 15.82
C GLU A 69 2.05 -14.00 17.18
N MET A 70 2.80 -13.89 18.27
CA MET A 70 2.26 -14.09 19.62
C MET A 70 1.49 -12.87 20.15
N THR A 71 1.86 -11.66 19.72
CA THR A 71 1.47 -10.40 20.40
C THR A 71 1.06 -9.26 19.46
N SER A 72 1.17 -9.41 18.13
CA SER A 72 0.84 -8.35 17.17
C SER A 72 0.30 -8.90 15.85
N SER A 73 -0.44 -8.10 15.09
CA SER A 73 -0.80 -8.37 13.69
C SER A 73 0.16 -7.74 12.67
N THR A 74 1.26 -7.11 13.12
CA THR A 74 2.09 -6.22 12.29
C THR A 74 2.71 -6.90 11.06
N ARG A 75 3.05 -8.19 11.13
CA ARG A 75 3.55 -8.93 9.96
C ARG A 75 2.44 -9.28 9.00
N ARG A 76 1.28 -9.70 9.52
CA ARG A 76 0.10 -9.98 8.69
C ARG A 76 -0.33 -8.72 7.94
N ASP A 77 -0.37 -7.58 8.62
CA ASP A 77 -0.74 -6.30 8.02
C ASP A 77 0.27 -5.85 6.97
N LEU A 78 1.57 -5.99 7.23
CA LEU A 78 2.61 -5.75 6.22
C LEU A 78 2.37 -6.59 4.96
N TRP A 79 2.19 -7.90 5.11
CA TRP A 79 1.98 -8.80 3.98
C TRP A 79 0.68 -8.46 3.24
N LEU A 80 -0.40 -8.19 3.97
CA LEU A 80 -1.68 -7.79 3.39
C LEU A 80 -1.54 -6.52 2.56
N THR A 81 -0.89 -5.47 3.08
CA THR A 81 -0.69 -4.23 2.32
C THR A 81 0.19 -4.46 1.10
N MET A 82 1.28 -5.24 1.19
CA MET A 82 2.12 -5.54 0.03
C MET A 82 1.38 -6.35 -1.04
N ILE A 83 0.54 -7.32 -0.65
CA ILE A 83 -0.29 -8.11 -1.58
C ILE A 83 -1.31 -7.19 -2.27
N LYS A 84 -2.02 -6.35 -1.49
CA LYS A 84 -2.97 -5.37 -2.03
C LYS A 84 -2.32 -4.40 -2.99
N GLU A 85 -1.10 -3.93 -2.70
CA GLU A 85 -0.36 -3.06 -3.61
C GLU A 85 -0.14 -3.67 -4.99
N VAL A 86 0.21 -4.97 -5.04
CA VAL A 86 0.36 -5.70 -6.32
C VAL A 86 -0.99 -5.88 -7.03
N ILE A 87 -2.08 -6.11 -6.29
CA ILE A 87 -3.42 -6.20 -6.88
C ILE A 87 -3.83 -4.83 -7.46
N PHE A 88 -3.65 -3.75 -6.70
CA PHE A 88 -3.97 -2.40 -7.12
C PHE A 88 -3.17 -1.94 -8.34
N LEU A 89 -1.91 -2.38 -8.46
CA LEU A 89 -1.11 -2.17 -9.66
C LEU A 89 -1.79 -2.72 -10.92
N HIS A 90 -2.20 -3.99 -10.89
CA HIS A 90 -2.83 -4.63 -12.04
C HIS A 90 -4.20 -4.02 -12.32
N ARG A 91 -4.95 -3.67 -11.26
CA ARG A 91 -6.18 -2.87 -11.35
C ARG A 91 -5.93 -1.55 -12.06
N PHE A 92 -4.91 -0.80 -11.67
CA PHE A 92 -4.54 0.49 -12.28
C PHE A 92 -4.17 0.34 -13.76
N ILE A 93 -3.31 -0.62 -14.10
CA ILE A 93 -2.89 -0.88 -15.49
C ILE A 93 -4.11 -1.22 -16.36
N SER A 94 -5.02 -2.05 -15.84
CA SER A 94 -6.25 -2.46 -16.52
C SER A 94 -7.25 -1.31 -16.65
N ALA A 95 -7.56 -0.61 -15.56
CA ALA A 95 -8.53 0.48 -15.48
C ALA A 95 -8.17 1.64 -16.42
N TYR A 96 -6.90 2.04 -16.46
CA TYR A 96 -6.43 3.13 -17.31
C TYR A 96 -6.00 2.68 -18.71
N LYS A 97 -6.11 1.39 -19.04
CA LYS A 97 -5.72 0.81 -20.34
C LYS A 97 -4.30 1.20 -20.75
N ILE A 98 -3.35 1.00 -19.85
CA ILE A 98 -1.93 1.27 -20.14
C ILE A 98 -1.44 0.13 -21.04
N GLU A 99 -1.28 0.39 -22.34
CA GLU A 99 -0.89 -0.64 -23.31
C GLU A 99 0.63 -0.74 -23.49
N SER A 100 1.29 0.42 -23.55
CA SER A 100 2.73 0.51 -23.80
C SER A 100 3.52 -0.28 -22.76
N PRO A 101 4.43 -1.18 -23.18
CA PRO A 101 5.25 -1.94 -22.25
C PRO A 101 6.06 -0.97 -21.37
N ILE A 102 6.68 0.05 -21.95
CA ILE A 102 7.51 1.03 -21.25
C ILE A 102 6.79 1.62 -20.03
N HIS A 103 5.55 2.05 -20.20
CA HIS A 103 4.76 2.63 -19.11
C HIS A 103 4.42 1.59 -18.04
N LYS A 104 4.10 0.34 -18.43
CA LYS A 104 3.93 -0.75 -17.45
C LYS A 104 5.19 -0.98 -16.64
N TRP A 105 6.36 -1.02 -17.28
CA TRP A 105 7.65 -1.19 -16.61
C TRP A 105 7.95 -0.05 -15.63
N GLU A 106 7.60 1.19 -15.99
CA GLU A 106 7.75 2.34 -15.10
C GLU A 106 6.90 2.18 -13.83
N VAL A 107 5.62 1.86 -13.98
CA VAL A 107 4.72 1.68 -12.83
C VAL A 107 5.17 0.50 -11.96
N HIS A 108 5.56 -0.62 -12.56
CA HIS A 108 6.16 -1.74 -11.82
C HIS A 108 7.41 -1.31 -11.03
N SER A 109 8.29 -0.51 -11.64
CA SER A 109 9.52 -0.03 -11.00
C SER A 109 9.23 0.90 -9.83
N ARG A 110 8.21 1.76 -9.94
CA ARG A 110 7.78 2.66 -8.86
C ARG A 110 7.32 1.87 -7.62
N ILE A 111 6.58 0.78 -7.79
CA ILE A 111 6.19 -0.11 -6.66
C ILE A 111 7.41 -0.80 -6.07
N ILE A 112 8.26 -1.40 -6.90
CA ILE A 112 9.46 -2.12 -6.41
C ILE A 112 10.30 -1.17 -5.56
N LEU A 113 10.47 0.07 -6.00
CA LEU A 113 11.17 1.09 -5.23
C LEU A 113 10.45 1.42 -3.90
N GLY A 114 9.12 1.50 -3.89
CA GLY A 114 8.32 1.68 -2.69
C GLY A 114 8.54 0.55 -1.66
N VAL A 115 8.49 -0.70 -2.12
CA VAL A 115 8.74 -1.89 -1.27
C VAL A 115 10.16 -1.90 -0.71
N ILE A 116 11.17 -1.59 -1.52
CA ILE A 116 12.57 -1.53 -1.04
C ILE A 116 12.75 -0.42 0.00
N ARG A 117 12.13 0.75 -0.21
CA ARG A 117 12.16 1.87 0.75
C ARG A 117 11.45 1.50 2.05
N LEU A 118 10.30 0.85 1.98
CA LEU A 118 9.58 0.34 3.15
C LEU A 118 10.46 -0.63 3.95
N HIS A 119 11.08 -1.59 3.27
CA HIS A 119 12.00 -2.54 3.90
C HIS A 119 13.16 -1.82 4.59
N ALA A 120 13.81 -0.88 3.90
CA ALA A 120 14.91 -0.09 4.47
C ALA A 120 14.46 0.74 5.67
N ALA A 121 13.29 1.39 5.60
CA ALA A 121 12.76 2.20 6.68
C ALA A 121 12.43 1.35 7.92
N ARG A 122 11.82 0.17 7.74
CA ARG A 122 11.53 -0.75 8.85
C ARG A 122 12.81 -1.34 9.47
N GLU A 123 13.83 -1.64 8.66
CA GLU A 123 15.13 -2.07 9.18
C GLU A 123 15.87 -0.99 9.96
N MET A 124 15.70 0.28 9.58
CA MET A 124 16.31 1.41 10.27
C MET A 124 15.54 1.80 11.55
N LEU A 125 14.21 1.72 11.53
CA LEU A 125 13.31 2.19 12.59
C LEU A 125 12.76 1.04 13.46
N ARG A 126 13.58 0.01 13.73
CA ARG A 126 13.18 -1.27 14.36
C ARG A 126 12.23 -1.16 15.57
N MET A 127 12.36 -0.12 16.39
CA MET A 127 11.54 0.10 17.58
C MET A 127 10.13 0.64 17.26
N SER A 128 9.98 1.35 16.15
CA SER A 128 8.74 1.99 15.71
C SER A 128 8.69 1.97 14.18
N PRO A 129 8.45 0.79 13.56
CA PRO A 129 8.42 0.68 12.11
C PRO A 129 7.28 1.52 11.55
N PRO A 130 7.49 2.23 10.42
CA PRO A 130 6.43 3.03 9.82
C PRO A 130 5.31 2.15 9.24
N PRO A 131 4.10 2.71 9.09
CA PRO A 131 2.98 1.99 8.48
C PRO A 131 3.27 1.68 7.00
N PRO A 132 3.00 0.45 6.53
CA PRO A 132 3.26 0.04 5.15
C PRO A 132 2.58 0.91 4.09
N SER A 133 1.35 1.36 4.32
CA SER A 133 0.58 2.17 3.36
C SER A 133 1.29 3.49 3.01
N SER A 134 2.07 4.06 3.93
CA SER A 134 2.79 5.32 3.69
C SER A 134 3.89 5.25 2.62
N PHE A 135 4.40 4.06 2.30
CA PHE A 135 5.47 3.86 1.31
C PHE A 135 4.98 3.30 -0.03
N LEU A 136 3.75 2.80 -0.05
CA LEU A 136 3.16 2.06 -1.15
C LEU A 136 2.17 2.98 -1.86
N ILE A 137 2.38 3.20 -3.15
CA ILE A 137 1.73 4.26 -3.92
C ILE A 137 0.21 4.07 -3.94
N PHE A 138 -0.22 2.88 -4.30
CA PHE A 138 -1.65 2.62 -4.48
C PHE A 138 -2.36 2.54 -3.14
N SER A 139 -1.74 1.87 -2.15
CA SER A 139 -2.26 1.81 -0.78
C SER A 139 -2.36 3.19 -0.15
N LEU A 140 -1.38 4.08 -0.37
CA LEU A 140 -1.43 5.47 0.12
C LEU A 140 -2.60 6.24 -0.47
N TYR A 141 -2.81 6.15 -1.79
CA TYR A 141 -3.87 6.92 -2.46
C TYR A 141 -5.25 6.31 -2.29
N ASP A 142 -5.36 5.02 -1.97
CA ASP A 142 -6.62 4.39 -1.56
C ASP A 142 -7.11 4.96 -0.21
N ASP A 143 -6.18 5.24 0.71
CA ASP A 143 -6.47 5.81 2.04
C ASP A 143 -6.76 7.33 2.01
N LEU A 144 -6.32 8.05 0.97
CA LEU A 144 -6.37 9.51 0.90
C LEU A 144 -7.63 10.06 0.22
N PRO A 145 -8.26 11.14 0.76
CA PRO A 145 -9.33 11.81 0.06
C PRO A 145 -8.81 12.40 -1.26
N LYS A 146 -9.54 12.18 -2.36
CA LYS A 146 -9.15 12.55 -3.73
C LYS A 146 -7.91 11.81 -4.27
N GLY A 147 -7.53 10.68 -3.68
CA GLY A 147 -6.44 9.86 -4.21
C GLY A 147 -6.68 9.37 -5.65
N ASP A 148 -7.93 9.09 -6.00
CA ASP A 148 -8.34 8.72 -7.37
C ASP A 148 -7.92 9.77 -8.42
N PHE A 149 -8.03 11.05 -8.07
CA PHE A 149 -7.60 12.14 -8.96
C PHE A 149 -6.08 12.09 -9.19
N VAL A 150 -5.29 11.79 -8.15
CA VAL A 150 -3.83 11.66 -8.28
C VAL A 150 -3.46 10.47 -9.15
N LEU A 151 -4.16 9.34 -9.00
CA LEU A 151 -3.97 8.16 -9.84
C LEU A 151 -4.36 8.46 -11.30
N GLU A 152 -5.44 9.18 -11.54
CA GLU A 152 -5.83 9.62 -12.88
C GLU A 152 -4.78 10.53 -13.51
N GLN A 153 -4.27 11.53 -12.77
CA GLN A 153 -3.20 12.40 -13.26
C GLN A 153 -1.92 11.62 -13.54
N LEU A 154 -1.58 10.64 -12.70
CA LEU A 154 -0.45 9.74 -12.94
C LEU A 154 -0.64 8.96 -14.25
N ALA A 155 -1.84 8.42 -14.50
CA ALA A 155 -2.15 7.68 -15.72
C ALA A 155 -2.09 8.58 -16.97
N ASN A 156 -2.58 9.81 -16.89
CA ASN A 156 -2.51 10.77 -17.99
C ASN A 156 -1.07 11.16 -18.29
N HIS A 157 -0.27 11.45 -17.25
CA HIS A 157 1.14 11.78 -17.41
C HIS A 157 1.93 10.64 -18.07
N LEU A 158 1.68 9.39 -17.67
CA LEU A 158 2.30 8.22 -18.31
C LEU A 158 1.97 8.16 -19.80
N LYS A 159 0.71 8.42 -20.19
CA LYS A 159 0.31 8.41 -21.60
C LYS A 159 0.94 9.53 -22.42
N GLU A 160 1.13 10.70 -21.82
CA GLU A 160 1.75 11.87 -22.47
C GLU A 160 3.27 11.69 -22.64
N THR A 161 3.93 11.06 -21.66
CA THR A 161 5.38 10.77 -21.71
C THR A 161 5.68 9.57 -22.60
N SER A 162 5.62 9.78 -23.91
CA SER A 162 5.98 8.78 -24.93
C SER A 162 7.49 8.50 -25.02
N THR A 163 8.33 9.24 -24.28
CA THR A 163 9.78 9.07 -24.28
C THR A 163 10.30 8.79 -22.89
N ILE A 164 11.02 7.67 -22.71
CA ILE A 164 11.89 7.49 -21.55
C ILE A 164 12.99 8.52 -21.69
N THR A 165 12.85 9.67 -21.03
CA THR A 165 14.01 10.54 -20.82
C THR A 165 14.99 9.74 -19.98
N PRO A 166 16.23 9.50 -20.45
CA PRO A 166 17.22 8.79 -19.67
C PRO A 166 17.39 9.52 -18.34
N PHE A 167 16.91 8.91 -17.26
CA PHE A 167 16.99 9.41 -15.90
C PHE A 167 18.44 9.31 -15.42
N SER A 168 19.32 10.12 -16.01
CA SER A 168 20.63 10.39 -15.43
C SER A 168 20.40 11.29 -14.23
N ALA A 169 20.93 10.92 -13.07
CA ALA A 169 20.96 11.81 -11.91
C ALA A 169 21.50 13.20 -12.29
N SER A 170 22.46 13.25 -13.23
CA SER A 170 22.99 14.51 -13.78
C SER A 170 21.95 15.39 -14.48
N TYR A 171 20.94 14.81 -15.14
CA TYR A 171 19.90 15.56 -15.85
C TYR A 171 18.89 16.16 -14.87
N VAL A 172 18.50 15.40 -13.84
CA VAL A 172 17.61 15.86 -12.75
C VAL A 172 18.30 16.96 -11.91
N PHE A 173 19.57 16.78 -11.57
CA PHE A 173 20.33 17.82 -10.87
C PHE A 173 20.53 19.07 -11.74
N LYS A 174 20.74 18.92 -13.05
CA LYS A 174 20.90 20.04 -13.99
C LYS A 174 19.58 20.78 -14.26
N SER A 175 18.43 20.09 -14.21
CA SER A 175 17.11 20.74 -14.27
C SER A 175 16.76 21.45 -12.97
N LEU A 176 17.19 20.92 -11.81
CA LEU A 176 17.06 21.59 -10.51
C LEU A 176 18.01 22.78 -10.35
N SER A 177 19.17 22.78 -11.02
CA SER A 177 20.17 23.86 -10.90
C SER A 177 19.94 25.05 -11.84
N LYS A 178 18.93 25.01 -12.73
CA LYS A 178 18.63 26.13 -13.63
C LYS A 178 17.26 26.71 -13.33
N SER A 179 17.26 27.96 -12.88
CA SER A 179 16.09 28.80 -12.68
C SER A 179 15.61 29.43 -14.00
N ASP A 180 15.42 28.65 -15.05
CA ASP A 180 14.84 29.13 -16.31
C ASP A 180 13.57 28.32 -16.64
N PRO A 181 12.52 28.96 -17.17
CA PRO A 181 11.25 28.29 -17.44
C PRO A 181 11.46 27.23 -18.52
N ILE A 182 10.98 26.02 -18.26
CA ILE A 182 10.98 24.91 -19.21
C ILE A 182 10.10 25.33 -20.40
N ALA A 183 10.72 25.71 -21.51
CA ALA A 183 10.05 25.72 -22.80
C ALA A 183 9.83 24.26 -23.23
N LEU A 184 8.63 23.75 -23.02
CA LEU A 184 8.14 22.56 -23.70
C LEU A 184 7.91 22.95 -25.17
N SER A 185 8.90 22.71 -26.03
CA SER A 185 8.76 22.96 -27.47
C SER A 185 7.78 21.96 -28.07
N ALA A 186 6.52 22.39 -28.21
CA ALA A 186 5.67 21.96 -29.31
C ALA A 186 5.84 22.99 -30.43
N GLU A 187 6.62 22.66 -31.45
CA GLU A 187 6.65 23.45 -32.68
C GLU A 187 5.32 23.25 -33.43
N MET A 188 4.47 24.28 -33.43
CA MET A 188 3.60 24.56 -34.57
C MET A 188 3.71 26.04 -34.93
N ALA A 189 4.08 26.28 -36.19
CA ALA A 189 4.31 27.58 -36.78
C ALA A 189 3.01 28.38 -36.95
N LYS A 190 2.97 29.63 -36.47
CA LYS A 190 3.06 30.88 -37.26
C LYS A 190 2.63 32.09 -36.43
N GLU A 191 3.40 33.16 -36.57
CA GLU A 191 3.20 34.49 -36.00
C GLU A 191 1.89 35.16 -36.45
N HIS A 192 1.19 35.82 -35.52
CA HIS A 192 0.76 37.20 -35.74
C HIS A 192 0.67 37.96 -34.41
N ASP A 193 1.04 39.24 -34.52
CA ASP A 193 1.38 40.23 -33.51
C ASP A 193 0.12 40.82 -32.82
N GLY A 194 0.25 41.29 -31.57
CA GLY A 194 -0.84 42.04 -30.92
C GLY A 194 -0.88 42.02 -29.39
N ASP A 195 -0.04 42.86 -28.79
CA ASP A 195 -0.36 43.82 -27.72
C ASP A 195 -0.86 43.38 -26.31
N SER A 196 -0.06 43.83 -25.34
CA SER A 196 -0.26 44.20 -23.93
C SER A 196 -1.26 43.52 -22.97
N SER A 197 -0.70 43.33 -21.76
CA SER A 197 -1.31 43.44 -20.42
C SER A 197 -2.05 42.22 -19.85
N THR A 198 -1.39 41.51 -18.92
CA THR A 198 -1.68 41.52 -17.46
C THR A 198 -0.99 40.31 -16.84
N HIS A 199 0.09 40.61 -16.13
CA HIS A 199 0.90 39.67 -15.36
C HIS A 199 0.23 39.49 -13.97
N GLU A 200 0.42 38.31 -13.36
CA GLU A 200 0.24 38.01 -11.92
C GLU A 200 -1.15 37.58 -11.39
N GLN A 201 -1.69 36.44 -11.84
CA GLN A 201 -2.78 35.74 -11.09
C GLN A 201 -2.72 34.19 -10.94
N PRO A 202 -1.81 33.39 -11.54
CA PRO A 202 -1.85 31.93 -11.32
C PRO A 202 -1.34 31.45 -9.95
N LEU A 203 -0.32 32.11 -9.40
CA LEU A 203 0.46 31.56 -8.26
C LEU A 203 -0.24 31.72 -6.91
N THR A 204 -0.97 32.82 -6.70
CA THR A 204 -1.73 33.08 -5.46
C THR A 204 -2.97 32.19 -5.36
N SER A 205 -3.62 31.92 -6.50
CA SER A 205 -4.75 30.99 -6.61
C SER A 205 -4.35 29.55 -6.28
N LEU A 206 -3.17 29.12 -6.76
CA LEU A 206 -2.65 27.78 -6.48
C LEU A 206 -2.24 27.64 -5.00
N GLY A 207 -1.56 28.64 -4.43
CA GLY A 207 -1.19 28.64 -3.00
C GLY A 207 -2.40 28.47 -2.08
N ASN A 208 -3.44 29.27 -2.32
CA ASN A 208 -4.70 29.17 -1.57
C ASN A 208 -5.38 27.81 -1.74
N THR A 209 -5.26 27.19 -2.92
CA THR A 209 -5.81 25.86 -3.19
C THR A 209 -5.04 24.76 -2.46
N ILE A 210 -3.70 24.85 -2.43
CA ILE A 210 -2.82 23.92 -1.70
C ILE A 210 -3.10 24.00 -0.20
N ASP A 211 -3.22 25.21 0.35
CA ASP A 211 -3.48 25.43 1.77
C ASP A 211 -4.84 24.84 2.16
N LYS A 212 -5.88 25.07 1.34
CA LYS A 212 -7.21 24.48 1.54
C LYS A 212 -7.19 22.95 1.51
N VAL A 213 -6.51 22.35 0.52
CA VAL A 213 -6.40 20.88 0.43
C VAL A 213 -5.63 20.30 1.62
N ARG A 214 -4.62 21.01 2.11
CA ARG A 214 -3.87 20.63 3.31
C ARG A 214 -4.74 20.68 4.56
N ASP A 215 -5.59 21.69 4.68
CA ASP A 215 -6.52 21.83 5.81
C ASP A 215 -7.63 20.76 5.75
N GLU A 216 -8.17 20.48 4.56
CA GLU A 216 -9.09 19.34 4.32
C GLU A 216 -8.44 18.00 4.72
N ALA A 217 -7.17 17.78 4.34
CA ALA A 217 -6.44 16.58 4.73
C ALA A 217 -6.25 16.48 6.26
N ARG A 218 -5.96 17.61 6.92
CA ARG A 218 -5.84 17.67 8.39
C ARG A 218 -7.16 17.35 9.08
N GLU A 219 -8.28 17.89 8.61
CA GLU A 219 -9.61 17.59 9.17
C GLU A 219 -9.94 16.10 9.06
N VAL A 220 -9.64 15.47 7.91
CA VAL A 220 -9.83 14.03 7.72
C VAL A 220 -8.93 13.23 8.66
N THR A 221 -7.66 13.61 8.84
CA THR A 221 -6.78 12.93 9.81
C THR A 221 -7.28 13.05 11.24
N VAL A 222 -7.89 14.18 11.63
CA VAL A 222 -8.47 14.39 12.97
C VAL A 222 -9.75 13.58 13.14
N ALA A 223 -10.59 13.49 12.10
CA ALA A 223 -11.80 12.67 12.12
C ALA A 223 -11.51 11.16 12.15
N ASN A 224 -10.41 10.73 11.54
CA ASN A 224 -9.98 9.33 11.53
C ASN A 224 -9.17 8.92 12.78
N ALA A 225 -8.60 9.87 13.52
CA ALA A 225 -7.89 9.60 14.77
C ALA A 225 -8.70 8.81 15.83
N PRO A 226 -10.00 9.10 16.08
CA PRO A 226 -10.80 8.26 16.98
C PRO A 226 -11.06 6.86 16.44
N ILE A 227 -11.13 6.67 15.11
CA ILE A 227 -11.31 5.33 14.50
C ILE A 227 -10.04 4.48 14.65
N GLU A 228 -8.86 5.08 14.50
CA GLU A 228 -7.58 4.39 14.69
C GLU A 228 -7.29 4.13 16.19
N GLY A 229 -7.74 5.03 17.08
CA GLY A 229 -7.74 4.80 18.53
C GLY A 229 -8.66 3.66 18.96
N MET A 230 -9.80 3.46 18.26
CA MET A 230 -10.70 2.32 18.48
C MET A 230 -10.14 0.99 17.97
N LYS A 231 -9.17 0.96 17.03
CA LYS A 231 -8.48 -0.30 16.67
C LYS A 231 -7.62 -0.84 17.82
N GLU A 232 -7.15 0.01 18.73
CA GLU A 232 -6.44 -0.42 19.93
C GLU A 232 -7.39 -1.03 20.99
N GLU A 233 -8.70 -0.78 20.91
CA GLU A 233 -9.74 -1.33 21.81
C GLU A 233 -9.97 -2.83 21.64
N GLY A 234 -9.46 -3.43 20.56
CA GLY A 234 -9.42 -4.88 20.40
C GLY A 234 -8.63 -5.57 21.50
N LEU A 235 -7.66 -4.90 22.14
CA LEU A 235 -6.89 -5.44 23.26
C LEU A 235 -7.77 -5.69 24.50
N THR A 236 -8.75 -4.84 24.78
CA THR A 236 -9.63 -4.96 25.96
C THR A 236 -10.64 -6.10 25.83
N ASP A 237 -11.29 -6.25 24.68
CA ASP A 237 -12.18 -7.39 24.41
C ASP A 237 -11.42 -8.71 24.40
N SER A 238 -10.19 -8.66 23.90
CA SER A 238 -9.29 -9.81 23.86
C SER A 238 -8.77 -10.22 25.25
N LEU A 239 -8.52 -9.25 26.14
CA LEU A 239 -8.24 -9.51 27.55
C LEU A 239 -9.43 -10.19 28.23
N LEU A 240 -10.67 -9.81 27.89
CA LEU A 240 -11.87 -10.45 28.41
C LEU A 240 -11.96 -11.93 27.99
N VAL A 241 -11.59 -12.24 26.74
CA VAL A 241 -11.50 -13.62 26.24
C VAL A 241 -10.40 -14.43 26.95
N LEU A 242 -9.21 -13.84 27.17
CA LEU A 242 -8.13 -14.49 27.93
C LEU A 242 -8.54 -14.75 29.39
N VAL A 243 -9.18 -13.78 30.04
CA VAL A 243 -9.74 -13.96 31.40
C VAL A 243 -10.80 -15.07 31.39
N GLY A 244 -11.65 -15.11 30.36
CA GLY A 244 -12.64 -16.18 30.15
C GLY A 244 -12.01 -17.57 30.02
N LEU A 245 -10.90 -17.70 29.28
CA LEU A 245 -10.15 -18.95 29.07
C LEU A 245 -9.37 -19.42 30.33
N VAL A 246 -8.93 -18.49 31.18
CA VAL A 246 -8.19 -18.81 32.42
C VAL A 246 -9.12 -19.06 33.60
N SER A 247 -10.35 -18.53 33.57
CA SER A 247 -11.39 -18.74 34.60
C SER A 247 -11.75 -20.20 34.93
N PRO A 248 -11.63 -21.20 34.02
CA PRO A 248 -11.81 -22.60 34.35
C PRO A 248 -10.55 -23.23 34.96
N ILE A 249 -9.36 -22.72 34.61
CA ILE A 249 -8.06 -23.22 35.10
C ILE A 249 -7.84 -22.80 36.56
N SER A 250 -8.29 -21.61 36.95
CA SER A 250 -8.26 -21.18 38.36
C SER A 250 -9.23 -21.96 39.27
N LYS A 251 -10.17 -22.70 38.68
CA LYS A 251 -11.04 -23.65 39.40
C LYS A 251 -10.43 -25.06 39.50
N LEU A 252 -9.31 -25.32 38.82
CA LEU A 252 -8.52 -26.53 38.93
C LEU A 252 -7.19 -26.24 39.66
N GLY A 253 -7.23 -26.20 40.99
CA GLY A 253 -6.03 -26.38 41.81
C GLY A 253 -6.34 -26.45 43.32
N PRO A 254 -5.66 -27.29 44.12
CA PRO A 254 -4.87 -28.49 43.82
C PRO A 254 -5.62 -29.78 44.23
N VAL A 255 -5.66 -30.79 43.36
CA VAL A 255 -5.89 -32.19 43.78
C VAL A 255 -4.54 -32.91 43.69
N ILE A 256 -3.59 -32.48 44.52
CA ILE A 256 -2.40 -33.27 44.89
C ILE A 256 -2.13 -32.97 46.36
N GLN A 257 -2.81 -33.73 47.23
CA GLN A 257 -2.40 -33.98 48.61
C GLN A 257 -2.98 -35.34 49.02
N GLU A 258 -2.22 -36.39 48.70
CA GLU A 258 -1.86 -37.60 49.47
C GLU A 258 -1.43 -38.73 48.52
#